data_AF-G4ZVI7-F1
#
_entry.id   AF-G4ZVI7-F1
#
_cell.length_a   1.000
_cell.length_b   1.000
_cell.length_c   1.000
_cell.angle_alpha   90.00
_cell.angle_beta   90.00
_cell.angle_gamma   90.00
#
_symmetry.space_group_name_H-M   'P 1'
#
loop_
_entity.id
_entity.type
_entity.pdbx_description
1 polymer ?
#
loop_
_entity_poly.entity_id
_entity_poly.type
_entity_poly.pdbx_seq_one_letter_code
_entity_poly.pdbx_strand_id
1 'polypeptide(L)'
;MTQQSVRHHVRLLLPEFFAGLASRRHDQASVILWIDNPEVETSLLLGIAASGGNSEYIGKAPAPAECFINGFTPNLIRTLDTFPHIDCTLEKVGSPQSLIIWDQMTDAARATLSTADFGKAQVPFNEYNFIKRLDEAAPF
;
A
#
# COMPACT_ATOMS: atom_id res chain seq x y z
N MET A 1 -12.03 24.09 -6.17
CA MET A 1 -10.64 23.81 -5.76
C MET A 1 -10.57 22.33 -5.43
N THR A 2 -10.16 21.52 -6.40
CA THR A 2 -10.12 20.06 -6.25
C THR A 2 -8.84 19.60 -6.94
N GLN A 3 -7.74 19.62 -6.18
CA GLN A 3 -6.48 19.04 -6.61
C GLN A 3 -6.07 18.05 -5.53
N GLN A 4 -6.72 16.88 -5.54
CA GLN A 4 -6.23 15.71 -4.84
C GLN A 4 -5.20 15.06 -5.76
N SER A 5 -3.91 15.31 -5.51
CA SER A 5 -2.83 14.63 -6.21
C SER A 5 -2.12 13.74 -5.20
N VAL A 6 -2.47 12.44 -5.22
CA VAL A 6 -1.94 11.39 -4.34
C VAL A 6 -1.24 10.37 -5.21
N ARG A 7 0.09 10.17 -5.08
CA ARG A 7 0.75 9.03 -5.76
C ARG A 7 2.04 8.58 -5.09
N HIS A 8 1.98 7.70 -4.09
CA HIS A 8 3.04 6.69 -3.89
C HIS A 8 2.41 5.39 -3.40
N HIS A 9 2.46 4.36 -4.24
CA HIS A 9 1.94 3.02 -3.96
C HIS A 9 3.12 2.06 -3.78
N VAL A 10 3.24 1.46 -2.60
CA VAL A 10 4.30 0.47 -2.31
C VAL A 10 3.68 -0.93 -2.36
N ARG A 11 4.33 -1.84 -3.11
CA ARG A 11 3.88 -3.23 -3.32
C ARG A 11 4.76 -4.22 -2.58
N LEU A 12 4.14 -5.23 -1.98
CA LEU A 12 4.79 -6.45 -1.50
C LEU A 12 4.05 -7.68 -2.07
N LEU A 13 4.79 -8.61 -2.69
CA LEU A 13 4.30 -9.90 -3.17
C LEU A 13 4.80 -11.01 -2.24
N LEU A 14 3.90 -11.66 -1.50
CA LEU A 14 4.22 -12.77 -0.59
C LEU A 14 3.12 -13.85 -0.67
N PRO A 15 3.31 -15.04 -0.07
CA PRO A 15 2.20 -15.96 0.20
C PRO A 15 1.33 -15.47 1.37
N GLU A 16 0.00 -15.62 1.30
CA GLU A 16 -0.89 -15.31 2.44
C GLU A 16 -0.99 -16.49 3.42
N PHE A 17 -0.98 -16.14 4.71
CA PHE A 17 -1.19 -17.08 5.81
C PHE A 17 -2.43 -16.67 6.61
N PHE A 18 -3.37 -17.58 6.88
CA PHE A 18 -4.47 -17.33 7.82
C PHE A 18 -4.23 -18.18 9.06
N ALA A 19 -4.12 -17.55 10.23
CA ALA A 19 -3.76 -18.23 11.48
C ALA A 19 -2.50 -19.11 11.36
N GLY A 20 -1.47 -18.61 10.65
CA GLY A 20 -0.21 -19.34 10.42
C GLY A 20 -0.29 -20.48 9.39
N LEU A 21 -1.45 -20.70 8.74
CA LEU A 21 -1.62 -21.73 7.71
C LEU A 21 -1.67 -21.09 6.33
N ALA A 22 -1.02 -21.71 5.34
CA ALA A 22 -1.14 -21.29 3.95
C ALA A 22 -2.62 -21.41 3.50
N SER A 23 -3.27 -20.28 3.29
CA SER A 23 -4.71 -20.22 2.98
C SER A 23 -4.98 -19.76 1.55
N ARG A 24 -4.03 -19.07 0.92
CA ARG A 24 -4.10 -18.61 -0.47
C ARG A 24 -2.70 -18.65 -1.11
N ARG A 25 -2.67 -18.87 -2.43
CA ARG A 25 -1.42 -18.93 -3.21
C ARG A 25 -0.76 -17.56 -3.40
N HIS A 26 -1.58 -16.50 -3.50
CA HIS A 26 -1.13 -15.15 -3.79
C HIS A 26 -1.63 -14.19 -2.72
N ASP A 27 -0.84 -13.15 -2.50
CA ASP A 27 -1.10 -12.00 -1.65
C ASP A 27 -0.78 -10.73 -2.43
N GLN A 28 -1.64 -9.73 -2.31
CA GLN A 28 -1.34 -8.38 -2.75
C GLN A 28 -1.62 -7.46 -1.58
N ALA A 29 -0.57 -6.82 -1.07
CA ALA A 29 -0.70 -5.85 0.00
C ALA A 29 -0.19 -4.48 -0.46
N SER A 30 -0.79 -3.43 0.08
CA SER A 30 -0.50 -2.06 -0.31
C SER A 30 -0.69 -1.06 0.81
N VAL A 31 -0.04 0.08 0.63
CA VAL A 31 -0.17 1.26 1.48
C VAL A 31 -0.41 2.48 0.60
N ILE A 32 -1.26 3.37 1.07
CA ILE A 32 -1.57 4.67 0.47
C ILE A 32 -1.10 5.74 1.46
N LEU A 33 -0.26 6.65 0.97
CA LEU A 33 0.20 7.83 1.71
C LEU A 33 -0.58 9.04 1.20
N TRP A 34 -1.21 9.76 2.13
CA TRP A 34 -1.91 11.00 1.85
C TRP A 34 -0.99 12.16 2.17
N ILE A 35 -0.68 12.97 1.16
CA ILE A 35 0.21 14.12 1.27
C ILE A 35 -0.49 15.39 0.81
N ASP A 36 -0.02 16.54 1.26
CA ASP A 36 -0.65 17.83 0.93
C ASP A 36 -0.39 18.27 -0.52
N ASN A 37 0.86 18.14 -0.99
CA ASN A 37 1.28 18.61 -2.30
C ASN A 37 2.46 17.79 -2.84
N PRO A 38 2.28 16.99 -3.90
CA PRO A 38 3.38 16.24 -4.51
C PRO A 38 4.37 17.08 -5.33
N GLU A 39 4.08 18.37 -5.57
CA GLU A 39 4.93 19.25 -6.38
C GLU A 39 6.07 19.90 -5.55
N VAL A 40 6.08 19.71 -4.24
CA VAL A 40 7.14 20.23 -3.35
C VAL A 40 8.10 19.12 -2.93
N GLU A 41 9.38 19.46 -2.76
CA GLU A 41 10.42 18.49 -2.35
C GLU A 41 10.15 17.88 -0.97
N THR A 42 9.59 18.68 -0.05
CA THR A 42 9.24 18.25 1.32
C THR A 42 7.76 18.47 1.56
N SER A 43 6.94 17.50 1.15
CA SER A 43 5.49 17.53 1.34
C SER A 43 5.11 17.11 2.77
N LEU A 44 4.02 17.70 3.29
CA LEU A 44 3.44 17.30 4.56
C LEU A 44 2.65 16.01 4.40
N LEU A 45 2.96 15.03 5.25
CA LEU A 45 2.18 13.82 5.34
C LEU A 45 0.92 14.03 6.18
N LEU A 46 -0.23 13.88 5.55
CA LEU A 46 -1.55 14.06 6.15
C LEU A 46 -2.07 12.75 6.77
N GLY A 47 -1.74 11.61 6.19
CA GLY A 47 -2.23 10.32 6.65
C GLY A 47 -1.58 9.14 5.96
N ILE A 48 -1.80 7.95 6.52
CA ILE A 48 -1.36 6.67 5.96
C ILE A 48 -2.51 5.67 6.09
N ALA A 49 -2.75 4.89 5.05
CA ALA A 49 -3.72 3.82 5.06
C ALA A 49 -3.10 2.54 4.51
N ALA A 50 -3.27 1.43 5.23
CA ALA A 50 -2.66 0.15 4.89
C ALA A 50 -3.72 -0.92 4.68
N SER A 51 -3.50 -1.81 3.72
CA SER A 51 -4.43 -2.92 3.42
C SER A 51 -4.34 -4.04 4.47
N GLY A 52 -5.49 -4.50 4.95
CA GLY A 52 -5.65 -5.74 5.71
C GLY A 52 -6.00 -6.95 4.83
N GLY A 53 -5.96 -8.15 5.41
CA GLY A 53 -6.08 -9.44 4.69
C GLY A 53 -7.46 -9.73 4.07
N ASN A 54 -8.46 -8.91 4.39
CA ASN A 54 -9.81 -8.90 3.83
C ASN A 54 -10.02 -7.79 2.79
N SER A 55 -8.95 -7.18 2.27
CA SER A 55 -9.00 -6.06 1.32
C SER A 55 -9.59 -4.76 1.87
N GLU A 56 -9.77 -4.65 3.20
CA GLU A 56 -10.12 -3.38 3.85
C GLU A 56 -8.86 -2.53 4.06
N TYR A 57 -9.01 -1.21 4.12
CA TYR A 57 -7.94 -0.30 4.47
C TYR A 57 -8.14 0.24 5.89
N ILE A 58 -7.04 0.29 6.64
CA ILE A 58 -7.00 0.90 7.96
C ILE A 58 -6.22 2.21 7.84
N GLY A 59 -6.94 3.32 7.89
CA GLY A 59 -6.40 4.68 7.80
C GLY A 59 -6.02 5.27 9.16
N LYS A 60 -4.95 6.06 9.19
CA LYS A 60 -4.53 6.89 10.34
C LYS A 60 -4.25 8.32 9.84
N ALA A 61 -4.99 9.28 10.38
CA ALA A 61 -4.80 10.71 10.16
C ALA A 61 -4.92 11.46 11.52
N PRO A 62 -3.91 12.24 11.94
CA PRO A 62 -2.64 12.48 11.26
C PRO A 62 -1.77 11.22 11.17
N ALA A 63 -0.83 11.20 10.24
CA ALA A 63 0.09 10.08 10.12
C ALA A 63 0.96 9.94 11.40
N PRO A 64 1.07 8.74 12.00
CA PRO A 64 1.84 8.57 13.23
C PRO A 64 3.35 8.71 12.97
N ALA A 65 4.05 9.51 13.78
CA ALA A 65 5.48 9.78 13.59
C ALA A 65 6.35 8.52 13.73
N GLU A 66 5.92 7.58 14.57
CA GLU A 66 6.53 6.26 14.78
C GLU A 66 6.43 5.32 13.56
N CYS A 67 5.85 5.79 12.47
CA CYS A 67 5.80 5.07 11.21
C CYS A 67 6.83 5.56 10.19
N PHE A 68 7.59 6.63 10.48
CA PHE A 68 8.45 7.29 9.50
C PHE A 68 9.90 7.45 9.99
N ILE A 69 10.84 6.85 9.26
CA ILE A 69 12.27 7.07 9.44
C ILE A 69 12.60 8.49 8.98
N ASN A 70 13.24 9.26 9.85
CA ASN A 70 13.59 10.67 9.63
C ASN A 70 12.38 11.55 9.23
N GLY A 71 11.15 11.13 9.57
CA GLY A 71 9.92 11.88 9.27
C GLY A 71 9.38 11.75 7.84
N PHE A 72 10.09 11.10 6.92
CA PHE A 72 9.69 11.04 5.51
C PHE A 72 9.56 9.63 4.94
N THR A 73 10.36 8.66 5.42
CA THR A 73 10.40 7.32 4.84
C THR A 73 9.50 6.38 5.64
N PRO A 74 8.38 5.88 5.09
CA PRO A 74 7.53 4.94 5.80
C PRO A 74 8.30 3.64 6.09
N ASN A 75 8.32 3.20 7.35
CA ASN A 75 8.83 1.88 7.72
C ASN A 75 7.66 0.94 8.01
N LEU A 76 7.46 0.02 7.08
CA LEU A 76 6.32 -0.90 7.07
C LEU A 76 6.76 -2.30 7.48
N ILE A 77 5.92 -2.97 8.26
CA ILE A 77 6.08 -4.37 8.61
C ILE A 77 4.86 -5.16 8.13
N ARG A 78 5.11 -6.37 7.62
CA ARG A 78 4.05 -7.33 7.36
C ARG A 78 3.90 -8.27 8.54
N THR A 79 2.72 -8.27 9.14
CA THR A 79 2.37 -9.16 10.25
C THR A 79 1.54 -10.33 9.72
N LEU A 80 1.88 -11.54 10.14
CA LEU A 80 1.22 -12.79 9.74
C LEU A 80 0.57 -13.46 10.97
N ASP A 81 -0.52 -12.89 11.46
CA ASP A 81 -1.27 -13.43 12.60
C ASP A 81 -2.58 -14.11 12.14
N THR A 82 -3.71 -13.86 12.80
CA THR A 82 -5.02 -14.34 12.35
C THR A 82 -5.37 -13.81 10.96
N PHE A 83 -5.11 -12.52 10.69
CA PHE A 83 -5.35 -11.89 9.38
C PHE A 83 -4.12 -11.08 8.96
N PRO A 84 -3.43 -11.46 7.88
CA PRO A 84 -2.26 -10.74 7.41
C PRO A 84 -2.56 -9.27 7.17
N HIS A 85 -1.78 -8.38 7.78
CA HIS A 85 -1.96 -6.95 7.62
C HIS A 85 -0.60 -6.26 7.56
N ILE A 86 -0.60 -5.04 7.02
CA ILE A 86 0.55 -4.16 7.06
C ILE A 86 0.37 -3.21 8.24
N ASP A 87 1.42 -3.13 9.05
CA ASP A 87 1.58 -2.12 10.09
C ASP A 87 2.81 -1.26 9.81
N CYS A 88 3.03 -0.28 10.68
CA CYS A 88 4.24 0.51 10.72
C CYS A 88 4.82 0.53 12.14
N THR A 89 6.14 0.55 12.22
CA THR A 89 6.90 0.52 13.48
C THR A 89 8.31 1.04 13.23
N LEU A 90 8.99 1.60 14.24
CA LEU A 90 10.44 1.88 14.18
C LEU A 90 11.28 0.88 14.98
N GLU A 91 10.65 -0.07 15.68
CA GLU A 91 11.37 -1.09 16.48
C GLU A 91 12.18 -2.05 15.58
N LYS A 92 11.68 -2.29 14.36
CA LYS A 92 12.32 -3.14 13.37
C LYS A 92 12.39 -2.43 12.03
N VAL A 93 13.53 -1.79 11.78
CA VAL A 93 13.78 -1.08 10.52
C VAL A 93 14.04 -2.08 9.39
N GLY A 94 13.22 -1.99 8.34
CA GLY A 94 13.36 -2.80 7.14
C GLY A 94 14.41 -2.25 6.17
N SER A 95 14.52 -2.88 5.01
CA SER A 95 15.33 -2.38 3.90
C SER A 95 14.44 -1.77 2.82
N PRO A 96 14.89 -0.69 2.14
CA PRO A 96 14.20 -0.15 0.98
C PRO A 96 14.08 -1.18 -0.15
N GLN A 97 13.04 -1.06 -0.96
CA GLN A 97 12.83 -1.85 -2.17
C GLN A 97 12.97 -0.98 -3.41
N SER A 98 13.34 -1.59 -4.54
CA SER A 98 13.35 -0.90 -5.83
C SER A 98 11.91 -0.54 -6.23
N LEU A 99 11.69 0.74 -6.53
CA LEU A 99 10.38 1.24 -6.93
C LEU A 99 10.27 1.23 -8.46
N ILE A 100 9.16 0.69 -8.96
CA ILE A 100 8.68 0.87 -10.32
C ILE A 100 7.25 1.39 -10.25
N ILE A 101 6.98 2.55 -10.86
CA ILE A 101 5.63 3.12 -10.87
C ILE A 101 4.84 2.59 -12.07
N TRP A 102 3.50 2.63 -11.99
CA TRP A 102 2.61 2.11 -13.04
C TRP A 102 2.96 2.62 -14.44
N ASP A 103 3.22 3.92 -14.56
CA ASP A 103 3.52 4.57 -15.83
C ASP A 103 4.93 4.25 -16.37
N GLN A 104 5.80 3.64 -15.56
CA GLN A 104 7.11 3.11 -15.99
C GLN A 104 7.04 1.64 -16.44
N MET A 105 5.93 0.94 -16.17
CA MET A 105 5.77 -0.45 -16.59
C MET A 105 5.50 -0.55 -18.10
N THR A 106 5.90 -1.67 -18.69
CA THR A 106 5.53 -1.98 -20.08
C THR A 106 4.03 -2.22 -20.19
N ASP A 107 3.47 -2.01 -21.38
CA ASP A 107 2.06 -2.31 -21.66
C ASP A 107 1.70 -3.77 -21.35
N ALA A 108 2.61 -4.70 -21.67
CA ALA A 108 2.44 -6.11 -21.35
C ALA A 108 2.36 -6.37 -19.84
N ALA A 109 3.18 -5.70 -19.03
CA ALA A 109 3.12 -5.82 -17.58
C ALA A 109 1.82 -5.24 -17.01
N ARG A 110 1.39 -4.06 -17.48
CA ARG A 110 0.13 -3.43 -17.07
C ARG A 110 -1.08 -4.29 -17.45
N ALA A 111 -1.10 -4.83 -18.67
CA ALA A 111 -2.15 -5.75 -19.12
C ALA A 111 -2.20 -6.99 -18.22
N THR A 112 -1.03 -7.60 -17.95
CA THR A 112 -0.95 -8.80 -17.09
C THR A 112 -1.46 -8.53 -15.68
N LEU A 113 -1.07 -7.41 -15.06
CA LEU A 113 -1.54 -7.02 -13.72
C LEU A 113 -3.03 -6.67 -13.68
N SER A 114 -3.65 -6.43 -14.84
CA SER A 114 -5.06 -6.10 -14.96
C SER A 114 -5.93 -7.32 -15.26
N THR A 115 -5.39 -8.35 -15.92
CA THR A 115 -6.18 -9.51 -16.40
C THR A 115 -5.78 -10.86 -15.83
N ALA A 116 -4.59 -10.99 -15.23
CA ALA A 116 -4.15 -12.27 -14.68
C ALA A 116 -4.98 -12.66 -13.45
N ASP A 117 -5.20 -13.96 -13.31
CA ASP A 117 -5.88 -14.54 -12.16
C ASP A 117 -4.91 -14.68 -10.97
N PHE A 118 -5.08 -13.83 -9.96
CA PHE A 118 -4.36 -13.91 -8.68
C PHE A 118 -5.20 -14.64 -7.60
N GLY A 119 -6.22 -15.40 -8.01
CA GLY A 119 -7.16 -16.07 -7.13
C GLY A 119 -7.99 -15.08 -6.35
N LYS A 120 -7.89 -15.13 -5.02
CA LYS A 120 -8.61 -14.20 -4.13
C LYS A 120 -7.89 -12.87 -3.95
N ALA A 121 -6.62 -12.76 -4.33
CA ALA A 121 -5.87 -11.51 -4.24
C ALA A 121 -6.23 -10.59 -5.41
N GLN A 122 -6.30 -9.29 -5.14
CA GLN A 122 -6.61 -8.27 -6.14
C GLN A 122 -5.45 -7.30 -6.27
N VAL A 123 -5.05 -6.96 -7.49
CA VAL A 123 -4.02 -5.94 -7.72
C VAL A 123 -4.59 -4.56 -7.38
N PRO A 124 -4.09 -3.86 -6.34
CA PRO A 124 -4.77 -2.68 -5.79
C PRO A 124 -4.56 -1.40 -6.60
N PHE A 125 -3.61 -1.39 -7.53
CA PHE A 125 -3.19 -0.20 -8.30
C PHE A 125 -3.45 -0.31 -9.80
N ASN A 126 -4.13 -1.36 -10.24
CA ASN A 126 -4.57 -1.45 -11.64
C ASN A 126 -5.73 -0.48 -11.90
N GLU A 127 -6.05 -0.25 -13.17
CA GLU A 127 -7.06 0.74 -13.59
C GLU A 127 -8.46 0.47 -13.00
N TYR A 128 -8.79 -0.81 -12.73
CA TYR A 128 -10.09 -1.21 -12.20
C TYR A 128 -10.23 -0.99 -10.70
N ASN A 129 -9.14 -1.12 -9.94
CA ASN A 129 -9.18 -1.10 -8.48
C ASN A 129 -8.67 0.21 -7.89
N PHE A 130 -7.83 0.96 -8.61
CA PHE A 130 -7.11 2.10 -8.04
C PHE A 130 -8.02 3.14 -7.37
N ILE A 131 -9.05 3.63 -8.09
CA ILE A 131 -9.98 4.62 -7.53
C ILE A 131 -10.75 4.06 -6.34
N LYS A 132 -11.27 2.84 -6.45
CA LYS A 132 -11.96 2.16 -5.35
C LYS A 132 -11.05 2.05 -4.11
N ARG A 133 -9.76 1.73 -4.30
CA ARG A 133 -8.81 1.60 -3.19
C ARG A 133 -8.47 2.96 -2.58
N LEU A 134 -8.40 4.02 -3.37
CA LEU A 134 -8.26 5.38 -2.85
C LEU A 134 -9.46 5.77 -1.97
N ASP A 135 -10.68 5.47 -2.41
CA ASP A 135 -11.89 5.76 -1.64
C ASP A 135 -11.94 4.98 -0.33
N GLU A 136 -11.63 3.67 -0.36
CA GLU A 136 -11.54 2.82 0.84
C GLU A 136 -10.45 3.28 1.83
N ALA A 137 -9.39 3.90 1.31
CA ALA A 137 -8.23 4.34 2.08
C ALA A 137 -8.30 5.79 2.56
N ALA A 138 -9.34 6.53 2.19
CA ALA A 138 -9.54 7.92 2.59
C ALA A 138 -9.68 7.99 4.12
N PRO A 139 -8.75 8.65 4.85
CA PRO A 139 -8.75 8.68 6.30
C PRO A 139 -9.49 9.91 6.86
N PHE A 140 -10.20 10.65 6.01
CA PHE A 140 -10.92 11.90 6.30
C PHE A 140 -12.18 12.04 5.43
#